data_AF-M0BZR9-F1
#
_entry.id   AF-M0BZR9-F1
#
_cell.length_a   1.000
_cell.length_b   1.000
_cell.length_c   1.000
_cell.angle_alpha   90.00
_cell.angle_beta   90.00
_cell.angle_gamma   90.00
#
_symmetry.space_group_name_H-M   'P 1'
#
loop_
_entity.id
_entity.type
_entity.pdbx_description
1 polymer ?
#
loop_
_entity_poly.entity_id
_entity_poly.type
_entity_poly.pdbx_seq_one_letter_code
_entity_poly.pdbx_strand_id
1 'polypeptide(L)' 'MDATEPRDPITDVRLEEPDLPVYLPGTPTVSFTEYVELAIDSLRRRRL' A
#
# COMPACT_ATOMS: atom_id res chain seq x y z
N MET A 1 13.24 -28.32 15.21
CA MET A 1 14.23 -27.22 15.10
C MET A 1 13.46 -25.97 15.41
N ASP A 2 13.73 -25.40 16.58
CA ASP A 2 13.01 -24.25 17.13
C ASP A 2 13.56 -22.99 16.43
N ALA A 3 12.78 -22.41 15.53
CA ALA A 3 13.16 -21.19 14.84
C ALA A 3 12.98 -20.03 15.84
N THR A 4 14.06 -19.69 16.53
CA THR A 4 14.05 -18.60 17.51
C THR A 4 13.69 -17.29 16.80
N GLU A 5 12.56 -16.69 17.17
CA GLU A 5 12.11 -15.41 16.60
C GLU A 5 13.20 -14.33 16.75
N PRO A 6 13.43 -13.48 15.74
CA PRO A 6 14.45 -12.44 15.79
C PRO A 6 14.15 -11.41 16.89
N ARG A 7 15.12 -11.19 17.77
CA ARG A 7 15.08 -10.22 18.87
C ARG A 7 16.21 -9.22 18.76
N ASP A 8 15.98 -8.01 19.25
CA ASP A 8 17.01 -6.99 19.37
C ASP A 8 18.06 -7.41 20.43
N PRO A 9 19.35 -7.49 20.09
CA PRO A 9 20.40 -7.95 21.02
C PRO A 9 20.74 -6.95 22.14
N ILE A 10 20.26 -5.70 22.05
CA ILE A 10 20.51 -4.62 23.00
C ILE A 10 19.30 -4.44 23.93
N THR A 11 18.08 -4.55 23.39
CA THR A 11 16.84 -4.26 24.13
C THR A 11 15.99 -5.49 24.47
N ASP A 12 16.31 -6.68 23.92
CA ASP A 12 15.55 -7.94 24.03
C ASP A 12 14.07 -7.82 23.62
N VAL A 13 13.73 -6.79 22.84
CA VAL A 13 12.39 -6.61 22.27
C VAL A 13 12.25 -7.48 21.02
N ARG A 14 11.05 -8.03 20.80
CA ARG A 14 10.70 -8.73 19.57
C ARG A 14 10.77 -7.76 18.39
N LEU A 15 11.50 -8.13 17.34
CA LEU A 15 11.52 -7.38 16.10
C LEU A 15 10.25 -7.75 15.33
N GLU A 16 9.20 -6.92 15.45
CA GLU A 16 8.07 -6.99 14.51
C GLU A 16 8.59 -6.56 13.14
N GLU A 17 8.56 -7.50 12.19
CA GLU A 17 8.83 -7.17 10.80
C GLU A 17 7.71 -6.22 10.34
N PRO A 18 8.02 -4.98 9.94
CA PRO A 18 6.98 -4.08 9.49
C PRO A 18 6.35 -4.69 8.25
N ASP A 19 5.01 -4.77 8.23
CA ASP A 19 4.27 -5.18 7.04
C ASP A 19 4.71 -4.28 5.88
N LEU A 20 5.53 -4.83 4.98
CA LEU A 20 5.94 -4.12 3.79
C LEU A 20 4.67 -3.77 3.02
N PRO A 21 4.50 -2.52 2.55
CA PRO A 21 3.36 -2.18 1.71
C PRO A 21 3.42 -3.07 0.45
N VAL A 22 2.56 -4.08 0.41
CA VAL A 22 2.47 -5.00 -0.72
C VAL A 22 1.78 -4.26 -1.86
N TYR A 23 2.58 -3.74 -2.78
CA TYR A 23 2.07 -3.25 -4.05
C TYR A 23 1.68 -4.45 -4.91
N LEU A 24 0.39 -4.77 -4.93
CA LEU A 24 -0.15 -5.80 -5.81
C LEU A 24 -0.08 -5.31 -7.27
N PRO A 25 0.69 -5.99 -8.16
CA PRO A 25 0.78 -5.61 -9.55
C PRO A 25 -0.61 -5.62 -10.19
N GLY A 26 -0.97 -4.53 -10.86
CA GLY A 26 -2.28 -4.37 -11.49
C GLY A 26 -3.38 -3.80 -10.58
N THR A 27 -3.12 -3.60 -9.29
CA THR A 27 -4.01 -2.79 -8.44
C THR A 27 -3.72 -1.31 -8.67
N PRO A 28 -4.71 -0.51 -9.09
CA PRO A 28 -4.52 0.93 -9.24
C PRO A 28 -4.22 1.57 -7.88
N THR A 29 -3.31 2.54 -7.88
CA THR A 29 -3.07 3.38 -6.72
C THR A 29 -4.30 4.26 -6.45
N VAL A 30 -4.43 4.74 -5.21
CA VAL A 30 -5.47 5.71 -4.85
C VAL A 30 -5.42 6.94 -5.77
N SER A 31 -4.21 7.47 -6.00
CA SER A 31 -3.99 8.61 -6.90
C SER A 31 -4.41 8.35 -8.35
N PHE A 32 -4.26 7.11 -8.83
CA PHE A 32 -4.72 6.75 -10.17
C PHE A 32 -6.26 6.75 -10.24
N THR A 33 -6.93 6.23 -9.22
CA THR A 33 -8.39 6.27 -9.12
C THR A 33 -8.92 7.70 -9.14
N GLU A 34 -8.34 8.59 -8.33
CA GLU A 34 -8.70 10.02 -8.30
C GLU A 34 -8.56 10.70 -9.68
N TYR A 35 -7.49 10.36 -10.41
CA TYR A 35 -7.28 10.87 -11.77
C TYR A 35 -8.39 10.40 -12.74
N VAL A 36 -8.78 9.13 -12.69
CA VAL A 36 -9.85 8.59 -13.54
C VAL A 36 -11.19 9.25 -13.23
N GLU A 37 -11.50 9.49 -11.95
CA GLU A 37 -12.72 10.19 -11.55
C GLU A 37 -12.79 11.61 -12.12
N LEU A 38 -11.69 12.36 -12.04
CA LEU A 38 -11.60 13.70 -12.61
C LEU A 38 -11.77 13.70 -14.14
N ALA A 39 -11.22 12.69 -14.82
CA ALA A 39 -11.39 12.53 -16.25
C ALA A 39 -12.85 12.24 -16.63
N ILE A 40 -13.51 11.33 -15.91
CA ILE A 40 -14.94 11.00 -16.11
C ILE A 40 -15.80 12.25 -15.90
N ASP A 41 -15.57 12.99 -14.83
CA ASP A 41 -16.32 14.22 -14.53
C ASP A 41 -16.13 15.28 -15.60
N SER A 42 -14.91 15.43 -16.12
CA SER A 42 -14.62 16.35 -17.22
C SER A 42 -15.39 15.99 -18.50
N LEU A 43 -15.50 14.69 -18.80
CA LEU A 43 -16.28 14.19 -19.94
C LEU A 43 -17.78 14.38 -19.75
N ARG A 44 -18.30 14.14 -18.55
CA ARG A 44 -19.71 14.37 -18.20
C ARG A 44 -20.10 15.84 -18.33
N ARG A 45 -19.26 16.76 -17.86
CA ARG A 45 -19.49 18.22 -17.96
C ARG A 45 -19.44 18.74 -19.39
N ARG A 46 -18.68 18.09 -20.27
CA ARG A 46 -18.57 18.46 -21.70
C ARG A 46 -19.70 17.91 -22.58
N ARG A 47 -20.53 16.99 -22.06
CA ARG A 47 -21.70 16.47 -22.76
C ARG A 47 -22.92 17.37 -22.47
N LEU A 48 -22.88 18.59 -23.00
CA LEU A 48 -24.01 19.53 -23.15
C LEU A 48 -24.27 19.75 -24.65
#